data_AF-A0A7V0UDU9-F1
#
_entry.id   AF-A0A7V0UDU9-F1
#
_cell.length_a   1.000
_cell.length_b   1.000
_cell.length_c   1.000
_cell.angle_alpha   90.00
_cell.angle_beta   90.00
_cell.angle_gamma   90.00
#
_symmetry.space_group_name_H-M   'P 1'
#
loop_
_entity.id
_entity.type
_entity.pdbx_description
1 polymer ?
#
loop_
_entity_poly.entity_id
_entity_poly.type
_entity_poly.pdbx_seq_one_letter_code
_entity_poly.pdbx_strand_id
1 'polypeptide(L)'
;MLKRGLTMTPNTKDDSIERILESAVVVNWADLVAQGPNSVIHIEYGLAPEGALDYLQVWSSTKRGYWLLACSYWMSASPSHGSGVQFANGFESQPLAHILEVVMQHQNLFALPVNLGRPQGLLQIAMPTDKDSKAAAAAINYALNHVNSISSPLPTELPGICL
;
A
#
# COMPACT_ATOMS: atom_id res chain seq x y z
N MET A 1 13.60 -35.72 -13.28
CA MET A 1 12.52 -35.37 -12.33
C MET A 1 13.12 -35.24 -10.94
N LEU A 2 13.24 -34.02 -10.40
CA LEU A 2 13.54 -33.80 -8.98
C LEU A 2 12.50 -32.84 -8.42
N LYS A 3 11.63 -33.35 -7.56
CA LYS A 3 10.76 -32.53 -6.70
C LYS A 3 11.64 -31.95 -5.59
N ARG A 4 11.83 -30.64 -5.57
CA ARG A 4 12.33 -29.93 -4.38
C ARG A 4 11.13 -29.36 -3.65
N GLY A 5 10.83 -29.95 -2.48
CA GLY A 5 9.95 -29.32 -1.50
C GLY A 5 10.60 -28.02 -1.05
N LEU A 6 9.90 -26.91 -1.22
CA LEU A 6 10.32 -25.63 -0.67
C LEU A 6 9.84 -25.58 0.78
N THR A 7 10.78 -25.76 1.70
CA THR A 7 10.63 -25.37 3.10
C THR A 7 10.16 -23.92 3.15
N MET A 8 8.94 -23.73 3.64
CA MET A 8 8.29 -22.45 3.84
C MET A 8 8.93 -21.78 5.06
N THR A 9 10.06 -21.10 4.84
CA THR A 9 10.50 -20.04 5.75
C THR A 9 9.51 -18.89 5.60
N PRO A 10 8.89 -18.36 6.67
CA PRO A 10 8.07 -17.16 6.57
C PRO A 10 8.96 -16.06 6.03
N ASN A 11 8.73 -15.70 4.77
CA ASN A 11 9.50 -14.71 4.06
C ASN A 11 9.07 -13.36 4.66
N THR A 12 9.95 -12.72 5.41
CA THR A 12 9.71 -11.41 6.07
C THR A 12 9.40 -10.26 5.11
N LYS A 13 9.33 -10.54 3.80
CA LYS A 13 8.87 -9.61 2.75
C LYS A 13 7.37 -9.68 2.46
N ASP A 14 6.67 -10.73 2.89
CA ASP A 14 5.27 -10.92 2.50
C ASP A 14 4.33 -9.93 3.23
N ASP A 15 4.76 -9.43 4.41
CA ASP A 15 4.03 -8.45 5.23
C ASP A 15 4.68 -7.03 5.22
N SER A 16 5.57 -6.74 4.26
CA SER A 16 6.20 -5.41 4.20
C SER A 16 5.22 -4.38 3.67
N ILE A 17 5.29 -3.15 4.20
CA ILE A 17 4.39 -2.08 3.74
C ILE A 17 4.60 -1.79 2.25
N GLU A 18 5.84 -1.88 1.75
CA GLU A 18 6.16 -1.72 0.33
C GLU A 18 5.43 -2.75 -0.54
N ARG A 19 5.33 -4.01 -0.07
CA ARG A 19 4.64 -5.07 -0.80
C ARG A 19 3.13 -4.86 -0.83
N ILE A 20 2.57 -4.34 0.26
CA ILE A 20 1.16 -3.97 0.35
C ILE A 20 0.85 -2.77 -0.55
N LEU A 21 1.71 -1.75 -0.57
CA LEU A 21 1.59 -0.59 -1.47
C LEU A 21 1.68 -1.00 -2.95
N GLU A 22 2.64 -1.87 -3.29
CA GLU A 22 2.74 -2.47 -4.63
C GLU A 22 1.44 -3.19 -5.01
N SER A 23 0.93 -4.03 -4.10
CA SER A 23 -0.30 -4.80 -4.31
C SER A 23 -1.53 -3.90 -4.47
N ALA A 24 -1.59 -2.78 -3.72
CA ALA A 24 -2.68 -1.81 -3.81
C ALA A 24 -2.73 -1.18 -5.21
N VAL A 25 -1.58 -0.81 -5.76
CA VAL A 25 -1.49 -0.30 -7.13
C VAL A 25 -1.87 -1.38 -8.16
N VAL A 26 -1.39 -2.61 -7.98
CA VAL A 26 -1.69 -3.72 -8.91
C VAL A 26 -3.20 -4.02 -8.96
N VAL A 27 -3.88 -4.05 -7.82
CA VAL A 27 -5.34 -4.30 -7.77
C VAL A 27 -6.13 -3.16 -8.41
N ASN A 28 -5.64 -1.92 -8.30
CA ASN A 28 -6.31 -0.73 -8.84
C ASN A 28 -5.69 -0.25 -10.17
N TRP A 29 -5.01 -1.16 -10.89
CA TRP A 29 -4.26 -0.82 -12.09
C TRP A 29 -5.13 -0.15 -13.17
N ALA A 30 -6.37 -0.61 -13.34
CA ALA A 30 -7.30 -0.09 -14.34
C ALA A 30 -7.63 1.40 -14.13
N ASP A 31 -7.69 1.84 -12.88
CA ASP A 31 -8.01 3.23 -12.52
C ASP A 31 -6.78 4.14 -12.63
N LEU A 32 -5.58 3.56 -12.57
CA LEU A 32 -4.31 4.29 -12.51
C LEU A 32 -3.61 4.41 -13.86
N VAL A 33 -4.06 3.71 -14.89
CA VAL A 33 -3.43 3.78 -16.22
C VAL A 33 -4.18 4.77 -17.09
N ALA A 34 -3.58 5.95 -17.26
CA ALA A 34 -4.19 6.98 -18.09
C ALA A 34 -4.40 6.51 -19.53
N GLN A 35 -3.39 5.90 -20.21
CA GLN A 35 -3.50 5.58 -21.64
C GLN A 35 -2.51 4.48 -22.10
N GLY A 36 -2.95 3.21 -22.19
CA GLY A 36 -2.37 2.20 -23.10
C GLY A 36 -1.36 1.18 -22.57
N PRO A 37 -0.92 0.23 -23.43
CA PRO A 37 -0.39 -1.09 -23.02
C PRO A 37 1.05 -1.16 -22.49
N ASN A 38 1.68 -0.05 -22.13
CA ASN A 38 3.06 -0.03 -21.59
C ASN A 38 3.21 0.98 -20.44
N SER A 39 2.12 1.23 -19.70
CA SER A 39 2.18 2.08 -18.53
C SER A 39 3.05 1.43 -17.45
N VAL A 40 3.81 2.28 -16.80
CA VAL A 40 4.58 1.97 -15.60
C VAL A 40 4.01 2.88 -14.53
N ILE A 41 3.81 2.34 -13.34
CA ILE A 41 3.48 3.14 -12.17
C ILE A 41 4.71 3.18 -11.29
N HIS A 42 4.98 4.31 -10.67
CA HIS A 42 5.91 4.35 -9.55
C HIS A 42 5.25 4.92 -8.31
N ILE A 43 5.77 4.49 -7.17
CA ILE A 43 5.36 4.93 -5.85
C ILE A 43 6.59 5.59 -5.23
N GLU A 44 6.52 6.89 -5.01
CA GLU A 44 7.48 7.63 -4.21
C GLU A 44 6.95 7.75 -2.79
N TYR A 45 7.80 7.56 -1.79
CA TYR A 45 7.41 7.76 -0.39
C TYR A 45 8.55 8.38 0.40
N GLY A 46 8.20 9.16 1.42
CA GLY A 46 9.14 9.73 2.38
C GLY A 46 8.94 9.13 3.77
N LEU A 47 10.02 9.05 4.53
CA LEU A 47 10.00 8.60 5.92
C LEU A 47 10.15 9.79 6.87
N ALA A 48 9.34 9.78 7.93
CA ALA A 48 9.53 10.64 9.08
C ALA A 48 10.81 10.24 9.85
N PRO A 49 11.34 11.10 10.74
CA PRO A 49 12.53 10.80 11.55
C PRO A 49 12.43 9.51 12.37
N GLU A 50 11.22 9.15 12.81
CA GLU A 50 10.88 7.91 13.53
C GLU A 50 10.85 6.66 12.64
N GLY A 51 10.96 6.81 11.32
CA GLY A 51 11.01 5.73 10.34
C GLY A 51 9.67 5.29 9.76
N ALA A 52 8.55 5.85 10.22
CA ALA A 52 7.23 5.66 9.59
C ALA A 52 7.15 6.43 8.25
N LEU A 53 6.27 6.00 7.33
CA LEU A 53 6.02 6.77 6.11
C LEU A 53 5.26 8.05 6.48
N ASP A 54 5.81 9.18 6.06
CA ASP A 54 5.22 10.51 6.22
C ASP A 54 4.30 10.87 5.03
N TYR A 55 4.72 10.46 3.84
CA TYR A 55 3.96 10.70 2.61
C TYR A 55 4.14 9.58 1.58
N LEU A 56 3.20 9.54 0.64
CA LEU A 56 3.17 8.67 -0.51
C LEU A 56 2.73 9.47 -1.74
N GLN A 57 3.32 9.21 -2.90
CA GLN A 57 2.86 9.70 -4.19
C GLN A 57 2.87 8.57 -5.21
N VAL A 58 1.74 8.36 -5.88
CA VAL A 58 1.57 7.39 -6.96
C VAL A 58 1.57 8.15 -8.26
N TRP A 59 2.47 7.79 -9.17
CA TRP A 59 2.51 8.41 -10.49
C TRP A 59 2.40 7.38 -11.61
N SER A 60 1.64 7.73 -12.64
CA SER A 60 1.48 6.96 -13.85
C SER A 60 2.37 7.54 -14.95
N SER A 61 3.08 6.67 -15.66
CA SER A 61 3.71 7.04 -16.91
C SER A 61 2.66 7.23 -18.01
N THR A 62 2.98 8.11 -18.95
CA THR A 62 2.20 8.34 -20.16
C THR A 62 2.87 7.66 -21.36
N LYS A 63 2.13 7.47 -22.46
CA LYS A 63 2.71 6.98 -23.74
C LYS A 63 3.90 7.82 -24.25
N ARG A 64 3.98 9.08 -23.84
CA ARG A 64 5.02 10.03 -24.27
C ARG A 64 6.22 10.08 -23.31
N GLY A 65 6.22 9.26 -22.25
CA GLY A 65 7.32 9.17 -21.29
C GLY A 65 7.30 10.21 -20.17
N TYR A 66 6.27 11.06 -20.09
CA TYR A 66 6.06 11.95 -18.94
C TYR A 66 5.33 11.24 -17.80
N TRP A 67 5.50 11.72 -16.57
CA TRP A 67 4.85 11.22 -15.36
C TRP A 67 3.71 12.15 -14.95
N LEU A 68 2.55 11.57 -14.64
CA LEU A 68 1.40 12.27 -14.09
C LEU A 68 1.15 11.76 -12.67
N LEU A 69 1.04 12.68 -11.71
CA LEU A 69 0.63 12.34 -10.35
C LEU A 69 -0.82 11.82 -10.39
N ALA A 70 -1.03 10.57 -10.01
CA ALA A 70 -2.37 9.99 -9.89
C ALA A 70 -3.00 10.37 -8.56
N CYS A 71 -2.27 10.11 -7.47
CA CYS A 71 -2.67 10.56 -6.14
C CYS A 71 -1.46 10.74 -5.22
N SER A 72 -1.68 11.51 -4.16
CA SER A 72 -0.78 11.60 -3.01
C SER A 72 -1.53 11.22 -1.73
N TYR A 73 -0.79 10.73 -0.75
CA TYR A 73 -1.25 10.59 0.62
C TYR A 73 -0.27 11.30 1.55
N TRP A 74 -0.78 12.08 2.50
CA TRP A 74 0.02 12.71 3.54
C TRP A 74 -0.50 12.33 4.93
N MET A 75 0.40 11.97 5.85
CA MET A 75 0.02 11.66 7.24
C MET A 75 -0.48 12.90 7.98
N SER A 76 0.08 14.07 7.66
CA SER A 76 -0.28 15.35 8.30
C SER A 76 -0.58 16.42 7.25
N ALA A 77 -1.50 17.33 7.57
CA ALA A 77 -1.79 18.47 6.72
C ALA A 77 -0.73 19.57 6.89
N SER A 78 -0.49 20.34 5.83
CA SER A 78 0.33 21.54 5.84
C SER A 78 -0.35 22.64 5.01
N PRO A 79 0.21 23.87 4.97
CA PRO A 79 -0.33 24.92 4.09
C PRO A 79 -0.32 24.55 2.60
N SER A 80 0.50 23.59 2.16
CA SER A 80 0.62 23.19 0.75
C SER A 80 -0.16 21.93 0.38
N HIS A 81 -0.61 21.14 1.35
CA HIS A 81 -1.31 19.87 1.12
C HIS A 81 -2.23 19.49 2.29
N GLY A 82 -3.35 18.83 2.00
CA GLY A 82 -4.18 18.21 3.04
C GLY A 82 -3.59 16.89 3.53
N SER A 83 -4.09 16.39 4.65
CA SER A 83 -3.85 15.02 5.11
C SER A 83 -4.79 14.03 4.41
N GLY A 84 -4.39 12.76 4.35
CA GLY A 84 -5.13 11.70 3.67
C GLY A 84 -4.89 11.70 2.17
N VAL A 85 -5.73 10.96 1.43
CA VAL A 85 -5.58 10.80 -0.02
C VAL A 85 -6.11 12.00 -0.81
N GLN A 86 -5.36 12.42 -1.82
CA GLN A 86 -5.76 13.43 -2.78
C GLN A 86 -5.40 12.98 -4.19
N PHE A 87 -6.41 12.85 -5.05
CA PHE A 87 -6.20 12.56 -6.47
C PHE A 87 -5.91 13.83 -7.28
N ALA A 88 -5.19 13.66 -8.38
CA ALA A 88 -4.80 14.74 -9.29
C ALA A 88 -4.95 14.29 -10.75
N ASN A 89 -4.79 15.23 -11.69
CA ASN A 89 -4.71 14.95 -13.13
C ASN A 89 -5.87 14.12 -13.72
N GLY A 90 -7.06 14.19 -13.10
CA GLY A 90 -8.26 13.49 -13.55
C GLY A 90 -8.31 12.01 -13.17
N PHE A 91 -7.37 11.51 -12.38
CA PHE A 91 -7.43 10.18 -11.79
C PHE A 91 -8.44 10.14 -10.64
N GLU A 92 -9.05 8.98 -10.42
CA GLU A 92 -9.92 8.71 -9.28
C GLU A 92 -9.97 7.20 -9.06
N SER A 93 -9.90 6.76 -7.79
CA SER A 93 -10.11 5.36 -7.43
C SER A 93 -10.54 5.26 -5.97
N GLN A 94 -11.83 5.06 -5.74
CA GLN A 94 -12.38 4.89 -4.40
C GLN A 94 -11.82 3.66 -3.67
N PRO A 95 -11.60 2.49 -4.33
CA PRO A 95 -11.00 1.35 -3.66
C PRO A 95 -9.53 1.61 -3.29
N LEU A 96 -8.74 2.26 -4.15
CA LEU A 96 -7.36 2.64 -3.82
C LEU A 96 -7.32 3.62 -2.65
N ALA A 97 -8.18 4.65 -2.65
CA ALA A 97 -8.29 5.61 -1.55
C ALA A 97 -8.47 4.91 -0.21
N HIS A 98 -9.40 3.96 -0.16
CA HIS A 98 -9.68 3.20 1.06
C HIS A 98 -8.50 2.34 1.50
N ILE A 99 -7.85 1.63 0.57
CA ILE A 99 -6.68 0.81 0.88
C ILE A 99 -5.55 1.67 1.42
N LEU A 100 -5.23 2.79 0.76
CA LEU A 100 -4.17 3.69 1.20
C LEU A 100 -4.47 4.27 2.58
N GLU A 101 -5.70 4.69 2.86
CA GLU A 101 -6.09 5.17 4.18
C GLU A 101 -5.86 4.10 5.26
N VAL A 102 -6.34 2.87 5.04
CA VAL A 102 -6.19 1.81 6.04
C VAL A 102 -4.72 1.47 6.26
N VAL A 103 -3.94 1.30 5.20
CA VAL A 103 -2.52 0.91 5.28
C VAL A 103 -1.69 2.02 5.92
N MET A 104 -1.90 3.27 5.52
CA MET A 104 -1.15 4.42 6.03
C MET A 104 -1.51 4.79 7.48
N GLN A 105 -2.73 4.51 7.95
CA GLN A 105 -3.09 4.71 9.35
C GLN A 105 -2.61 3.59 10.28
N HIS A 106 -2.33 2.39 9.73
CA HIS A 106 -1.94 1.21 10.51
C HIS A 106 -0.55 0.69 10.12
N GLN A 107 0.37 1.58 9.74
CA GLN A 107 1.70 1.20 9.25
C GLN A 107 2.51 0.37 10.25
N ASN A 108 2.25 0.56 11.54
CA ASN A 108 2.87 -0.19 12.63
C ASN A 108 2.54 -1.69 12.64
N LEU A 109 1.56 -2.13 11.85
CA LEU A 109 1.22 -3.53 11.65
C LEU A 109 2.04 -4.20 10.53
N PHE A 110 2.81 -3.42 9.78
CA PHE A 110 3.61 -3.90 8.65
C PHE A 110 5.10 -3.71 8.91
N ALA A 111 5.92 -4.51 8.25
CA ALA A 111 7.36 -4.28 8.26
C ALA A 111 7.68 -3.00 7.46
N LEU A 112 8.14 -1.97 8.15
CA LEU A 112 8.58 -0.70 7.57
C LEU A 112 9.93 -0.87 6.83
N PRO A 113 10.17 -0.10 5.75
CA PRO A 113 11.45 -0.11 5.07
C PRO A 113 12.59 0.29 6.00
N VAL A 114 13.74 -0.36 5.86
CA VAL A 114 14.92 -0.04 6.67
C VAL A 114 15.46 1.33 6.26
N ASN A 115 15.37 2.31 7.17
CA ASN A 115 15.92 3.64 6.94
C ASN A 115 17.47 3.60 7.03
N LEU A 116 18.14 3.30 5.91
CA LEU A 116 19.60 3.31 5.79
C LEU A 116 20.18 4.72 5.59
N GLY A 117 19.59 5.73 6.24
CA GLY A 117 19.90 7.14 5.99
C GLY A 117 19.35 7.67 4.66
N ARG A 118 18.39 6.95 4.05
CA ARG A 118 17.65 7.40 2.87
C ARG A 118 16.25 7.82 3.33
N PRO A 119 15.95 9.13 3.37
CA PRO A 119 14.64 9.60 3.82
C PRO A 119 13.53 9.35 2.79
N GLN A 120 13.87 8.86 1.60
CA GLN A 120 12.94 8.65 0.49
C GLN A 120 13.19 7.30 -0.17
N GLY A 121 12.10 6.65 -0.60
CA GLY A 121 12.12 5.40 -1.35
C GLY A 121 11.26 5.48 -2.61
N LEU A 122 11.52 4.54 -3.53
CA LEU A 122 10.85 4.47 -4.82
C LEU A 122 10.57 3.01 -5.19
N LEU A 123 9.31 2.69 -5.50
CA LEU A 123 8.90 1.41 -6.07
C LEU A 123 8.49 1.63 -7.53
N GLN A 124 8.95 0.77 -8.44
CA GLN A 124 8.54 0.81 -9.84
C GLN A 124 7.77 -0.46 -10.17
N ILE A 125 6.58 -0.30 -10.75
CA ILE A 125 5.60 -1.34 -10.97
C ILE A 125 5.27 -1.37 -12.46
N ALA A 126 5.57 -2.51 -13.08
CA ALA A 126 5.23 -2.77 -14.47
C ALA A 126 3.80 -3.30 -14.59
N MET A 127 3.31 -3.39 -15.83
CA MET A 127 1.99 -3.95 -16.12
C MET A 127 1.83 -5.34 -15.47
N PRO A 128 0.82 -5.52 -14.60
CA PRO A 128 0.64 -6.78 -13.88
C PRO A 128 0.10 -7.87 -14.80
N THR A 129 0.53 -9.10 -14.56
CA THR A 129 -0.11 -10.29 -15.16
C THR A 129 -1.34 -10.70 -14.35
N ASP A 130 -2.22 -11.54 -14.92
CA ASP A 130 -3.37 -12.10 -14.18
C ASP A 130 -2.95 -12.81 -12.89
N LYS A 131 -1.76 -13.42 -12.88
CA LYS A 131 -1.21 -14.08 -11.70
C LYS A 131 -0.84 -13.05 -10.63
N ASP A 132 -0.20 -11.95 -11.03
CA ASP A 132 0.18 -10.87 -10.12
C ASP A 132 -1.06 -10.21 -9.53
N SER A 133 -2.08 -9.94 -10.35
CA SER A 133 -3.36 -9.37 -9.91
C SER A 133 -4.06 -10.25 -8.87
N LYS A 134 -4.07 -11.57 -9.06
CA LYS A 134 -4.64 -12.52 -8.08
C LYS A 134 -3.84 -12.55 -6.77
N ALA A 135 -2.51 -12.54 -6.86
CA ALA A 135 -1.65 -12.53 -5.68
C ALA A 135 -1.78 -11.22 -4.89
N ALA A 136 -1.84 -10.08 -5.59
CA ALA A 136 -2.03 -8.77 -5.01
C ALA A 136 -3.40 -8.65 -4.33
N ALA A 137 -4.46 -9.14 -4.96
CA ALA A 137 -5.79 -9.17 -4.35
C ALA A 137 -5.82 -10.00 -3.05
N ALA A 138 -5.14 -11.15 -3.04
CA ALA A 138 -5.02 -11.96 -1.83
C ALA A 138 -4.24 -11.24 -0.72
N ALA A 139 -3.13 -10.55 -1.07
CA ALA A 139 -2.33 -9.79 -0.12
C ALA A 139 -3.11 -8.61 0.50
N ILE A 140 -3.85 -7.85 -0.32
CA ILE A 140 -4.70 -6.75 0.18
C ILE A 140 -5.80 -7.28 1.10
N ASN A 141 -6.50 -8.35 0.71
CA ASN A 141 -7.54 -8.92 1.55
C ASN A 141 -6.98 -9.42 2.89
N TYR A 142 -5.80 -10.04 2.87
CA TYR A 142 -5.13 -10.45 4.11
C TYR A 142 -4.78 -9.26 5.00
N ALA A 143 -4.17 -8.20 4.43
CA ALA A 143 -3.79 -7.00 5.17
C ALA A 143 -4.99 -6.29 5.79
N LEU A 144 -6.08 -6.09 5.04
CA LEU A 144 -7.30 -5.45 5.55
C LEU A 144 -7.96 -6.28 6.65
N ASN A 145 -8.01 -7.61 6.48
CA ASN A 145 -8.55 -8.50 7.52
C ASN A 145 -7.67 -8.49 8.78
N HIS A 146 -6.35 -8.42 8.63
CA HIS A 146 -5.43 -8.36 9.76
C HIS A 146 -5.65 -7.09 10.59
N VAL A 147 -5.78 -5.93 9.94
CA VAL A 147 -6.12 -4.65 10.59
C VAL A 147 -7.46 -4.78 11.35
N ASN A 148 -8.51 -5.25 10.69
CA ASN A 148 -9.84 -5.40 11.30
C ASN A 148 -9.86 -6.34 12.51
N SER A 149 -9.04 -7.39 12.48
CA SER A 149 -8.93 -8.36 13.57
C SER A 149 -8.30 -7.75 14.83
N ILE A 150 -7.35 -6.83 14.64
CA ILE A 150 -6.66 -6.14 15.74
C ILE A 150 -7.51 -4.98 16.30
N SER A 151 -8.29 -4.33 15.44
CA SER A 151 -9.19 -3.23 15.83
C SER A 151 -10.48 -3.71 16.52
N SER A 152 -10.73 -5.03 16.59
CA SER A 152 -11.90 -5.58 17.29
C SER A 152 -11.69 -5.53 18.81
N PRO A 153 -12.58 -4.88 19.59
CA PRO A 153 -12.43 -4.83 21.04
C PRO A 153 -12.53 -6.22 21.67
N LEU A 154 -11.64 -6.51 22.61
CA LEU A 154 -11.68 -7.70 23.48
C LEU A 154 -13.10 -7.83 24.07
N PRO A 155 -13.75 -9.02 24.06
CA PRO A 155 -15.03 -9.18 24.72
C PRO A 155 -14.81 -8.87 26.20
N THR A 156 -15.43 -7.78 26.66
CA THR A 156 -15.42 -7.39 28.07
C THR A 156 -16.02 -8.54 28.85
N GLU A 157 -15.23 -9.18 29.71
CA GLU A 157 -15.75 -10.15 30.67
C GLU A 157 -16.92 -9.52 31.41
N LEU A 158 -18.07 -10.20 31.38
CA LEU A 158 -19.27 -9.80 32.10
C LEU A 158 -18.93 -9.67 33.60
N PRO A 159 -19.31 -8.58 34.28
CA PRO A 159 -19.19 -8.54 35.73
C PRO A 159 -20.05 -9.66 36.31
N GLY A 160 -19.40 -10.53 37.10
CA GLY A 160 -20.07 -11.55 37.89
C GLY A 160 -21.21 -10.91 38.68
N ILE A 161 -22.43 -11.35 38.36
CA ILE A 161 -23.63 -10.98 39.10
C ILE A 161 -23.49 -11.59 40.49
N CYS A 162 -23.55 -10.72 41.51
CA CYS A 162 -23.62 -11.08 42.91
C CYS A 162 -24.79 -12.02 43.18
N LEU A 163 -24.53 -13.08 43.95
CA LEU A 163 -25.52 -13.78 44.77
C LEU A 163 -25.20 -13.53 46.24
#